data_AF-A0A6A4ZMS5-F1
#
_entry.id   AF-A0A6A4ZMS5-F1
#
_cell.length_a   1.000
_cell.length_b   1.000
_cell.length_c   1.000
_cell.angle_alpha   90.00
_cell.angle_beta   90.00
_cell.angle_gamma   90.00
#
_symmetry.space_group_name_H-M   'P 1'
#
loop_
_entity.id
_entity.type
_entity.pdbx_description
1 polymer ?
#
loop_
_entity_poly.entity_id
_entity_poly.type
_entity_poly.pdbx_seq_one_letter_code
_entity_poly.pdbx_strand_id
1 'polypeptide(L)'
;MSDDSIIVWDAGDGFDFLPPVDDSIFAGILEGVDMSSNSPGPPAGKPTKRRLRSQTARMEILTLHETKAELEKAVRDIARNRDDRTLGMSSSERKWEQIARNQLELKLKALRENDQLRAAVAEQHQLTKELQAIVHKKPRRMMMKLDDDQWRVLKLSAHGEQRLAAIHLIADRQLDTVESELLTTGLIEARDPLFNVSYVQHGSDAYMQGCCCVQYRRPLHAVVNAAWKAMNHLHAHAKGSTHQPRQAYSIGIDQHTVLIRVAFQASTGPTKLESSVILKKRQLSASHVRVVFRSILDDAGHPFD
;
A
#
# COMPACT_ATOMS: atom_id res chain seq x y z
N MET A 1 -14.15 45.67 -31.76
CA MET A 1 -14.11 45.73 -30.29
C MET A 1 -14.94 44.59 -29.78
N SER A 2 -14.26 43.53 -29.32
CA SER A 2 -14.71 42.58 -28.31
C SER A 2 -13.47 41.77 -27.95
N ASP A 3 -12.98 42.01 -26.74
CA ASP A 3 -11.82 41.38 -26.12
C ASP A 3 -12.08 39.90 -25.84
N ASP A 4 -11.24 39.02 -26.39
CA ASP A 4 -11.08 37.66 -25.86
C ASP A 4 -9.94 37.68 -24.85
N SER A 5 -10.31 37.88 -23.59
CA SER A 5 -9.45 37.74 -22.44
C SER A 5 -9.12 36.25 -22.21
N ILE A 6 -7.98 35.80 -22.72
CA ILE A 6 -7.37 34.51 -22.35
C ILE A 6 -6.84 34.62 -20.92
N ILE A 7 -7.44 33.81 -20.05
CA ILE A 7 -7.04 33.62 -18.65
C ILE A 7 -5.65 32.99 -18.64
N VAL A 8 -4.64 33.77 -18.25
CA VAL A 8 -3.30 33.29 -17.92
C VAL A 8 -3.38 32.68 -16.52
N TRP A 9 -3.17 31.37 -16.43
CA TRP A 9 -2.96 30.70 -15.15
C TRP A 9 -1.57 31.08 -14.63
N ASP A 10 -1.55 31.98 -13.64
CA ASP A 10 -0.39 32.22 -12.78
C ASP A 10 -0.21 30.97 -11.90
N ALA A 11 0.58 30.01 -12.39
CA ALA A 11 1.00 28.85 -11.63
C ALA A 11 2.09 29.31 -10.67
N GLY A 12 1.69 29.39 -9.40
CA GLY A 12 2.45 29.98 -8.32
C GLY A 12 3.91 29.56 -8.25
N ASP A 13 4.66 30.58 -7.84
CA ASP A 13 6.05 30.63 -7.39
C ASP A 13 6.39 29.47 -6.43
N GLY A 14 6.74 28.33 -7.02
CA GLY A 14 7.20 27.14 -6.33
C GLY A 14 8.69 26.98 -6.53
N PHE A 15 9.49 27.64 -5.69
CA PHE A 15 10.90 27.35 -5.38
C PHE A 15 11.60 26.34 -6.31
N ASP A 16 11.96 26.78 -7.51
CA ASP A 16 12.62 25.95 -8.52
C ASP A 16 14.14 26.07 -8.37
N PHE A 17 14.72 25.25 -7.48
CA PHE A 17 16.17 25.15 -7.30
C PHE A 17 16.79 24.18 -8.33
N LEU A 18 16.47 24.37 -9.62
CA LEU A 18 17.06 23.58 -10.68
C LEU A 18 17.95 24.47 -11.56
N PRO A 19 19.26 24.14 -11.71
CA PRO A 19 20.08 24.81 -12.69
C PRO A 19 19.54 24.52 -14.10
N PRO A 20 19.56 25.51 -15.01
CA PRO A 20 19.10 25.32 -16.38
C PRO A 20 19.87 24.16 -17.04
N VAL A 21 19.16 23.42 -17.90
CA VAL A 21 19.68 22.27 -18.65
C VAL A 21 21.03 22.61 -19.27
N ASP A 22 22.07 21.94 -18.80
CA ASP A 22 23.45 22.12 -19.23
C ASP A 22 23.65 21.47 -20.61
N ASP A 23 24.23 22.22 -21.55
CA ASP A 23 24.53 21.80 -22.92
C ASP A 23 25.62 20.70 -22.97
N SER A 24 26.24 20.37 -21.83
CA SER A 24 27.16 19.24 -21.67
C SER A 24 26.57 17.88 -22.04
N ILE A 25 25.23 17.71 -21.98
CA ILE A 25 24.55 16.48 -22.43
C ILE A 25 24.71 16.27 -23.95
N PHE A 26 24.85 17.34 -24.73
CA PHE A 26 25.05 17.24 -26.18
C PHE A 26 26.51 16.95 -26.56
N ALA A 27 27.48 17.23 -25.68
CA ALA A 27 28.90 16.99 -25.96
C ALA A 27 29.33 15.52 -25.72
N GLY A 28 28.69 14.82 -24.77
CA GLY A 28 29.09 13.47 -24.34
C GLY A 28 28.81 12.32 -25.33
N ILE A 29 28.16 12.59 -26.46
CA ILE A 29 27.85 11.56 -27.48
C ILE A 29 28.97 11.45 -28.53
N LEU A 30 29.92 12.40 -28.60
CA LEU A 30 30.88 12.47 -29.72
C LEU A 30 32.33 12.08 -29.39
N GLU A 31 32.74 11.97 -28.13
CA GLU A 31 34.15 11.67 -27.81
C GLU A 31 34.28 10.51 -26.82
N GLY A 32 34.31 9.30 -27.38
CA GLY A 32 35.08 8.22 -26.78
C GLY A 32 36.52 8.32 -27.25
N VAL A 33 37.47 8.37 -26.31
CA VAL A 33 38.66 7.50 -26.26
C VAL A 33 39.56 7.89 -25.07
N ASP A 34 39.95 6.81 -24.41
CA ASP A 34 40.88 6.57 -23.32
C ASP A 34 42.29 7.20 -23.49
N MET A 35 42.96 7.56 -22.39
CA MET A 35 44.42 7.56 -22.31
C MET A 35 44.91 7.32 -20.86
N SER A 36 45.46 6.14 -20.68
CA SER A 36 46.31 5.72 -19.57
C SER A 36 47.72 6.31 -19.68
N SER A 37 48.39 6.62 -18.56
CA SER A 37 49.87 6.69 -18.47
C SER A 37 50.36 6.80 -17.02
N ASN A 38 51.62 6.40 -16.78
CA ASN A 38 52.11 5.59 -15.67
C ASN A 38 53.24 6.27 -14.84
N SER A 39 53.26 6.07 -13.51
CA SER A 39 54.44 5.96 -12.57
C SER A 39 55.47 7.13 -12.43
N PRO A 40 56.44 7.16 -11.45
CA PRO A 40 56.75 6.30 -10.28
C PRO A 40 56.96 7.06 -8.91
N GLY A 41 57.35 6.32 -7.85
CA GLY A 41 57.36 6.68 -6.41
C GLY A 41 58.41 7.66 -5.85
N PRO A 42 58.45 7.85 -4.50
CA PRO A 42 58.99 9.05 -3.84
C PRO A 42 60.38 8.86 -3.20
N PRO A 43 61.05 9.97 -2.79
CA PRO A 43 61.71 9.94 -1.50
C PRO A 43 61.36 11.12 -0.57
N ALA A 44 61.71 10.88 0.69
CA ALA A 44 61.28 11.51 1.92
C ALA A 44 61.65 12.99 2.11
N GLY A 45 60.78 13.68 2.86
CA GLY A 45 61.08 14.92 3.58
C GLY A 45 59.80 15.52 4.14
N LYS A 46 59.49 15.30 5.42
CA LYS A 46 58.24 15.77 6.05
C LYS A 46 58.36 17.24 6.48
N PRO A 47 57.50 18.17 6.02
CA PRO A 47 57.20 19.38 6.77
C PRO A 47 55.92 19.17 7.57
N THR A 48 55.90 19.74 8.77
CA THR A 48 54.79 19.79 9.73
C THR A 48 53.41 19.97 9.08
N LYS A 49 52.53 18.98 9.32
CA LYS A 49 51.19 18.77 8.74
C LYS A 49 50.22 19.98 8.73
N ARG A 50 50.51 21.06 9.47
CA ARG A 50 49.65 22.26 9.58
C ARG A 50 49.93 23.32 8.51
N ARG A 51 51.19 23.50 8.08
CA ARG A 51 51.56 24.47 7.02
C ARG A 51 51.20 23.96 5.62
N LEU A 52 51.35 22.65 5.38
CA LEU A 52 50.95 22.02 4.12
C LEU A 52 49.44 22.20 3.86
N ARG A 53 48.59 21.95 4.85
CA ARG A 53 47.12 22.12 4.72
C ARG A 53 46.70 23.54 4.33
N SER A 54 47.36 24.56 4.89
CA SER A 54 47.07 25.96 4.53
C SER A 54 47.55 26.34 3.13
N GLN A 55 48.64 25.73 2.65
CA GLN A 55 49.15 25.96 1.31
C GLN A 55 48.31 25.20 0.27
N THR A 56 47.93 23.96 0.56
CA THR A 56 47.01 23.17 -0.26
C THR A 56 45.66 23.86 -0.40
N ALA A 57 45.06 24.35 0.68
CA ALA A 57 43.79 25.08 0.62
C ALA A 57 43.87 26.37 -0.21
N ARG A 58 45.01 27.08 -0.19
CA ARG A 58 45.22 28.27 -1.03
C ARG A 58 45.36 27.92 -2.51
N MET A 59 46.06 26.83 -2.83
CA MET A 59 46.15 26.35 -4.21
C MET A 59 44.78 25.87 -4.71
N GLU A 60 44.03 25.18 -3.87
CA GLU A 60 42.67 24.71 -4.20
C GLU A 60 41.71 25.88 -4.49
N ILE A 61 41.75 26.94 -3.69
CA ILE A 61 40.98 28.16 -3.96
C ILE A 61 41.37 28.80 -5.29
N LEU A 62 42.66 28.84 -5.64
CA LEU A 62 43.10 29.38 -6.92
C LEU A 62 42.63 28.51 -8.09
N THR A 63 42.72 27.19 -7.98
CA THR A 63 42.19 26.28 -9.00
C THR A 63 40.68 26.37 -9.13
N LEU A 64 39.95 26.57 -8.03
CA LEU A 64 38.50 26.78 -8.06
C LEU A 64 38.13 28.13 -8.71
N HIS A 65 38.94 29.16 -8.52
CA HIS A 65 38.74 30.45 -9.19
C HIS A 65 39.02 30.36 -10.70
N GLU A 66 40.06 29.63 -11.09
CA GLU A 66 40.41 29.39 -12.49
C GLU A 66 39.32 28.57 -13.20
N THR A 67 38.92 27.44 -12.62
CA THR A 67 37.83 26.61 -13.14
C THR A 67 36.50 27.37 -13.19
N LYS A 68 36.19 28.20 -12.19
CA LYS A 68 35.02 29.09 -12.23
C LYS A 68 35.10 30.07 -13.41
N ALA A 69 36.26 30.71 -13.63
CA ALA A 69 36.44 31.65 -14.73
C ALA A 69 36.31 30.97 -16.11
N GLU A 70 36.81 29.74 -16.24
CA GLU A 70 36.65 28.90 -17.42
C GLU A 70 35.19 28.54 -17.67
N LEU A 71 34.47 28.08 -16.64
CA LEU A 71 33.04 27.74 -16.74
C LEU A 71 32.20 28.98 -17.08
N GLU A 72 32.47 30.12 -16.46
CA GLU A 72 31.80 31.38 -16.79
C GLU A 72 32.06 31.80 -18.24
N LYS A 73 33.26 31.54 -18.77
CA LYS A 73 33.56 31.80 -20.18
C LYS A 73 32.77 30.85 -21.09
N ALA A 74 32.76 29.55 -20.79
CA ALA A 74 32.01 28.56 -21.55
C ALA A 74 30.51 28.89 -21.60
N VAL A 75 29.91 29.29 -20.47
CA VAL A 75 28.50 29.72 -20.40
C VAL A 75 28.25 30.95 -21.28
N ARG A 76 29.15 31.94 -21.28
CA ARG A 76 29.03 33.12 -22.15
C ARG A 76 29.11 32.77 -23.63
N ASP A 77 30.01 31.86 -24.00
CA ASP A 77 30.19 31.44 -25.40
C ASP A 77 28.98 30.63 -25.90
N ILE A 78 28.43 29.77 -25.05
CA ILE A 78 27.18 29.05 -25.31
C ILE A 78 25.99 30.00 -25.50
N ALA A 79 25.85 31.00 -24.62
CA ALA A 79 24.78 32.00 -24.72
C ALA A 79 24.85 32.78 -26.03
N ARG A 80 26.06 33.21 -26.43
CA ARG A 80 26.28 33.90 -27.71
C ARG A 80 25.91 33.03 -28.91
N ASN A 81 26.38 31.78 -28.94
CA ASN A 81 26.06 30.84 -30.01
C ASN A 81 24.54 30.59 -30.13
N ARG A 82 23.82 30.59 -29.00
CA ARG A 82 22.37 30.46 -28.98
C ARG A 82 21.69 31.70 -29.57
N ASP A 83 22.11 32.89 -29.20
CA ASP A 83 21.55 34.14 -29.73
C ASP A 83 21.75 34.23 -31.24
N ASP A 84 22.97 33.94 -31.73
CA ASP A 84 23.30 33.92 -33.17
C ASP A 84 22.45 32.91 -33.94
N ARG A 85 22.22 31.71 -33.37
CA ARG A 85 21.36 30.68 -33.96
C ARG A 85 19.90 31.13 -34.03
N THR A 86 19.39 31.80 -33.00
CA THR A 86 17.99 32.26 -32.97
C THR A 86 17.71 33.43 -33.91
N LEU A 87 18.72 34.27 -34.20
CA LEU A 87 18.61 35.37 -35.15
C LEU A 87 18.41 34.89 -36.60
N GLY A 88 18.94 33.71 -36.95
CA GLY A 88 18.79 33.09 -38.27
C GLY A 88 17.48 32.32 -38.50
N MET A 89 16.64 32.16 -37.46
CA MET A 89 15.44 31.30 -37.52
C MET A 89 14.14 32.08 -37.72
N SER A 90 13.26 31.55 -38.55
CA SER A 90 11.89 32.05 -38.71
C SER A 90 11.09 31.93 -37.40
N SER A 91 10.01 32.71 -37.28
CA SER A 91 9.13 32.70 -36.10
C SER A 91 8.54 31.31 -35.82
N SER A 92 8.21 30.56 -36.88
CA SER A 92 7.68 29.21 -36.78
C SER A 92 8.71 28.20 -36.27
N GLU A 93 9.96 28.29 -36.75
CA GLU A 93 11.05 27.41 -36.31
C GLU A 93 11.42 27.64 -34.84
N ARG A 94 11.45 28.91 -34.40
CA ARG A 94 11.69 29.24 -32.98
C ARG A 94 10.63 28.68 -32.04
N LYS A 95 9.35 28.69 -32.47
CA LYS A 95 8.24 28.10 -31.70
C LYS A 95 8.41 26.59 -31.55
N TRP A 96 8.71 25.89 -32.65
CA TRP A 96 8.89 24.43 -32.60
C TRP A 96 10.14 24.00 -31.84
N GLU A 97 11.23 24.77 -31.93
CA GLU A 97 12.42 24.55 -31.11
C GLU A 97 12.09 24.70 -29.62
N GLN A 98 11.35 25.73 -29.22
CA GLN A 98 10.92 25.90 -27.83
C GLN A 98 10.04 24.74 -27.35
N ILE A 99 9.08 24.30 -28.18
CA ILE A 99 8.22 23.15 -27.86
C ILE A 99 9.07 21.87 -27.70
N ALA A 100 9.99 21.60 -28.63
CA ALA A 100 10.85 20.43 -28.57
C ALA A 100 11.74 20.42 -27.32
N ARG A 101 12.24 21.59 -26.90
CA ARG A 101 13.00 21.74 -25.65
C ARG A 101 12.15 21.47 -24.43
N ASN A 102 10.95 22.05 -24.35
CA ASN A 102 10.03 21.79 -23.25
C ASN A 102 9.66 20.29 -23.16
N GLN A 103 9.44 19.64 -24.30
CA GLN A 103 9.16 18.19 -24.34
C GLN A 103 10.36 17.34 -23.90
N LEU A 104 11.58 17.74 -24.28
CA LEU A 104 12.80 17.07 -23.83
C LEU A 104 12.99 17.22 -22.32
N GLU A 105 12.76 18.42 -21.78
CA GLU A 105 12.85 18.68 -20.34
C GLU A 105 11.84 17.82 -19.55
N LEU A 106 10.59 17.77 -19.99
CA LEU A 106 9.56 16.91 -19.40
C LEU A 106 9.95 15.43 -19.46
N LYS A 107 10.50 14.97 -20.58
CA LYS A 107 10.99 13.58 -20.73
C LYS A 107 12.13 13.30 -19.75
N LEU A 108 13.11 14.19 -19.63
CA LEU A 108 14.24 14.02 -18.72
C LEU A 108 13.77 14.01 -17.26
N LYS A 109 12.81 14.87 -16.91
CA LYS A 109 12.18 14.85 -15.58
C LYS A 109 11.52 13.50 -15.30
N ALA A 110 10.69 13.02 -16.23
CA ALA A 110 10.02 11.73 -16.08
C ALA A 110 10.99 10.55 -15.96
N LEU A 111 12.11 10.57 -16.70
CA LEU A 111 13.14 9.54 -16.59
C LEU A 111 13.82 9.53 -15.22
N ARG A 112 14.17 10.71 -14.69
CA ARG A 112 14.76 10.82 -13.34
C ARG A 112 13.80 10.34 -12.26
N GLU A 113 12.53 10.74 -12.34
CA GLU A 113 11.50 10.27 -11.42
C GLU A 113 11.32 8.74 -11.51
N ASN A 114 11.36 8.18 -12.73
CA ASN A 114 11.27 6.73 -12.93
C ASN A 114 12.45 5.99 -12.30
N ASP A 115 13.67 6.50 -12.46
CA ASP A 115 14.86 5.91 -11.87
C ASP A 115 14.84 6.00 -10.34
N GLN A 116 14.39 7.12 -9.78
CA GLN A 116 14.16 7.27 -8.34
C GLN A 116 13.13 6.27 -7.80
N LEU A 117 12.00 6.11 -8.51
CA LEU A 117 10.96 5.14 -8.13
C LEU A 117 11.48 3.70 -8.22
N ARG A 118 12.25 3.36 -9.26
CA ARG A 118 12.88 2.04 -9.39
C ARG A 118 13.86 1.76 -8.26
N ALA A 119 14.67 2.75 -7.87
CA ALA A 119 15.57 2.64 -6.73
C ALA A 119 14.78 2.39 -5.43
N ALA A 120 13.73 3.18 -5.17
CA ALA A 120 12.88 3.00 -4.00
C ALA A 120 12.20 1.62 -3.95
N VAL A 121 11.73 1.10 -5.09
CA VAL A 121 11.16 -0.25 -5.19
C VAL A 121 12.23 -1.32 -4.92
N ALA A 122 13.44 -1.14 -5.44
CA ALA A 122 14.54 -2.06 -5.17
C ALA A 122 14.92 -2.11 -3.68
N GLU A 123 14.95 -0.95 -3.01
CA GLU A 123 15.17 -0.84 -1.56
C GLU A 123 14.06 -1.54 -0.76
N GLN A 124 12.79 -1.30 -1.10
CA GLN A 124 11.66 -1.97 -0.44
C GLN A 124 11.69 -3.49 -0.63
N HIS A 125 12.06 -3.96 -1.82
CA HIS A 125 12.23 -5.38 -2.09
C HIS A 125 13.36 -5.99 -1.27
N GLN A 126 14.48 -5.28 -1.14
CA GLN A 126 15.60 -5.70 -0.30
C GLN A 126 15.20 -5.76 1.18
N LEU A 127 14.53 -4.74 1.70
CA LEU A 127 14.00 -4.74 3.07
C LEU A 127 13.05 -5.91 3.30
N THR A 128 12.16 -6.18 2.35
CA THR A 128 11.22 -7.31 2.43
C THR A 128 11.96 -8.63 2.51
N LYS A 129 13.01 -8.83 1.69
CA LYS A 129 13.86 -10.03 1.74
C LYS A 129 14.59 -10.17 3.06
N GLU A 130 15.09 -9.08 3.62
CA GLU A 130 15.77 -9.08 4.92
C GLU A 130 14.80 -9.42 6.06
N LEU A 131 13.60 -8.83 6.05
CA LEU A 131 12.54 -9.16 6.99
C LEU A 131 12.10 -10.62 6.84
N GLN A 132 11.96 -11.14 5.62
CA GLN A 132 11.70 -12.55 5.36
C GLN A 132 12.82 -13.43 5.92
N ALA A 133 14.09 -13.08 5.69
CA ALA A 133 15.23 -13.85 6.21
C ALA A 133 15.24 -13.86 7.75
N ILE A 134 14.93 -12.75 8.41
CA ILE A 134 14.76 -12.67 9.86
C ILE A 134 13.58 -13.54 10.33
N VAL A 135 12.47 -13.51 9.59
CA VAL A 135 11.29 -14.33 9.86
C VAL A 135 11.56 -15.82 9.67
N HIS A 136 12.38 -16.21 8.70
CA HIS A 136 12.77 -17.60 8.46
C HIS A 136 13.84 -18.10 9.45
N LYS A 137 14.67 -17.21 10.01
CA LYS A 137 15.67 -17.53 11.06
C LYS A 137 15.11 -17.47 12.49
N LYS A 138 13.82 -17.73 12.69
CA LYS A 138 13.16 -17.53 13.99
C LYS A 138 13.65 -18.50 15.09
N PRO A 139 13.99 -18.01 16.29
CA PRO A 139 14.13 -18.85 17.48
C PRO A 139 12.80 -19.55 17.80
N ARG A 140 12.83 -20.83 18.23
CA ARG A 140 11.63 -21.66 18.54
C ARG A 140 10.56 -20.96 19.38
N ARG A 141 10.94 -20.02 20.26
CA ARG A 141 9.99 -19.21 21.07
C ARG A 141 9.03 -18.36 20.23
N MET A 142 9.44 -17.92 19.03
CA MET A 142 8.59 -17.17 18.10
C MET A 142 7.66 -18.08 17.28
N MET A 143 7.99 -19.36 17.10
CA MET A 143 7.08 -20.33 16.48
C MET A 143 5.95 -20.71 17.43
N MET A 144 6.22 -20.84 18.74
CA MET A 144 5.16 -21.08 19.74
C MET A 144 4.17 -19.90 19.82
N LYS A 145 4.66 -18.65 19.68
CA LYS A 145 3.77 -17.47 19.55
C LYS A 145 2.96 -17.47 18.26
N LEU A 146 3.47 -18.07 17.18
CA LEU A 146 2.74 -18.18 15.91
C LEU A 146 1.62 -19.21 16.01
N ASP A 147 1.84 -20.32 16.72
CA ASP A 147 0.80 -21.31 17.03
C ASP A 147 -0.29 -20.70 17.93
N ASP A 148 0.10 -19.89 18.93
CA ASP A 148 -0.84 -19.12 19.76
C ASP A 148 -1.62 -18.04 18.97
N ASP A 149 -1.13 -17.61 17.81
CA ASP A 149 -1.73 -16.56 16.97
C ASP A 149 -2.47 -17.11 15.73
N GLN A 150 -2.62 -18.43 15.59
CA GLN A 150 -3.34 -19.05 14.45
C GLN A 150 -4.77 -18.52 14.28
N TRP A 151 -5.41 -18.11 15.37
CA TRP A 151 -6.73 -17.47 15.37
C TRP A 151 -6.79 -16.20 14.50
N ARG A 152 -5.67 -15.49 14.33
CA ARG A 152 -5.60 -14.30 13.47
C ARG A 152 -5.87 -14.64 12.01
N VAL A 153 -5.48 -15.84 11.59
CA VAL A 153 -5.72 -16.40 10.25
C VAL A 153 -6.98 -17.28 10.25
N LEU A 154 -7.87 -17.11 11.24
CA LEU A 154 -9.15 -17.82 11.34
C LEU A 154 -8.98 -19.35 11.41
N LYS A 155 -7.93 -19.82 12.08
CA LYS A 155 -7.68 -21.24 12.35
C LYS A 155 -7.83 -21.55 13.84
N LEU A 156 -8.39 -22.72 14.14
CA LEU A 156 -8.57 -23.21 15.51
C LEU A 156 -7.66 -24.40 15.80
N SER A 157 -7.07 -24.41 16.99
CA SER A 157 -6.24 -25.49 17.50
C SER A 157 -7.05 -26.72 17.92
N ALA A 158 -6.42 -27.90 17.98
CA ALA A 158 -7.05 -29.10 18.54
C ALA A 158 -7.18 -29.08 20.08
N HIS A 159 -6.35 -28.29 20.76
CA HIS A 159 -6.36 -28.18 22.22
C HIS A 159 -7.58 -27.38 22.70
N GLY A 160 -8.35 -27.97 23.62
CA GLY A 160 -9.65 -27.43 24.05
C GLY A 160 -9.62 -26.00 24.58
N GLU A 161 -8.72 -25.67 25.51
CA GLU A 161 -8.65 -24.33 26.11
C GLU A 161 -8.18 -23.27 25.09
N GLN A 162 -7.11 -23.58 24.33
CA GLN A 162 -6.61 -22.70 23.26
C GLN A 162 -7.66 -22.48 22.18
N ARG A 163 -8.45 -23.51 21.84
CA ARG A 163 -9.55 -23.43 20.88
C ARG A 163 -10.65 -22.48 21.37
N LEU A 164 -11.04 -22.59 22.64
CA LEU A 164 -12.04 -21.70 23.23
C LEU A 164 -11.56 -20.25 23.28
N ALA A 165 -10.32 -20.03 23.70
CA ALA A 165 -9.71 -18.71 23.69
C ALA A 165 -9.66 -18.11 22.28
N ALA A 166 -9.24 -18.89 21.28
CA ALA A 166 -9.22 -18.49 19.88
C ALA A 166 -10.61 -18.10 19.35
N ILE A 167 -11.66 -18.86 19.68
CA ILE A 167 -13.03 -18.54 19.30
C ILE A 167 -13.45 -17.17 19.83
N HIS A 168 -13.14 -16.86 21.09
CA HIS A 168 -13.45 -15.55 21.66
C HIS A 168 -12.63 -14.44 21.02
N LEU A 169 -11.32 -14.63 20.81
CA LEU A 169 -10.43 -13.64 20.20
C LEU A 169 -10.85 -13.30 18.75
N ILE A 170 -11.24 -14.29 17.95
CA ILE A 170 -11.76 -14.07 16.59
C ILE A 170 -13.01 -13.19 16.64
N ALA A 171 -13.96 -13.53 17.51
CA ALA A 171 -15.22 -12.81 17.61
C ALA A 171 -15.04 -11.40 18.20
N ASP A 172 -14.14 -11.23 19.17
CA ASP A 172 -13.83 -9.93 19.75
C ASP A 172 -13.17 -9.01 18.72
N ARG A 173 -12.24 -9.53 17.91
CA ARG A 173 -11.69 -8.79 16.77
C ARG A 173 -12.78 -8.32 15.81
N GLN A 174 -13.80 -9.14 15.54
CA GLN A 174 -14.93 -8.68 14.70
C GLN A 174 -15.77 -7.60 15.39
N LEU A 175 -15.98 -7.69 16.71
CA LEU A 175 -16.72 -6.66 17.45
C LEU A 175 -16.01 -5.30 17.42
N ASP A 176 -14.68 -5.32 17.39
CA ASP A 176 -13.84 -4.12 17.32
C ASP A 176 -13.88 -3.48 15.93
N THR A 177 -14.07 -4.25 14.84
CA THR A 177 -14.17 -3.69 13.47
C THR A 177 -15.53 -3.12 13.13
N VAL A 178 -16.61 -3.48 13.87
CA VAL A 178 -17.98 -3.06 13.58
C VAL A 178 -18.11 -1.56 13.38
N GLU A 179 -17.48 -0.75 14.22
CA GLU A 179 -17.64 0.70 14.14
C GLU A 179 -17.01 1.29 12.87
N SER A 180 -15.80 0.84 12.53
CA SER A 180 -15.13 1.20 11.28
C SER A 180 -15.92 0.73 10.06
N GLU A 181 -16.52 -0.45 10.11
CA GLU A 181 -17.38 -0.97 9.04
C GLU A 181 -18.67 -0.15 8.89
N LEU A 182 -19.32 0.21 10.00
CA LEU A 182 -20.50 1.08 9.96
C LEU A 182 -20.16 2.48 9.44
N LEU A 183 -18.98 3.02 9.77
CA LEU A 183 -18.52 4.31 9.25
C LEU A 183 -18.30 4.25 7.74
N THR A 184 -17.50 3.28 7.28
CA THR A 184 -17.13 3.12 5.86
C THR A 184 -18.33 2.77 4.96
N THR A 185 -19.35 2.11 5.50
CA THR A 185 -20.60 1.81 4.77
C THR A 185 -21.65 2.92 4.88
N GLY A 186 -21.38 3.99 5.63
CA GLY A 186 -22.32 5.09 5.86
C GLY A 186 -23.50 4.73 6.78
N LEU A 187 -23.44 3.59 7.47
CA LEU A 187 -24.51 3.11 8.36
C LEU A 187 -24.54 3.81 9.73
N ILE A 188 -23.46 4.47 10.16
CA ILE A 188 -23.43 5.21 11.45
C ILE A 188 -24.53 6.28 11.50
N GLU A 189 -24.76 7.00 10.40
CA GLU A 189 -25.71 8.11 10.33
C GLU A 189 -27.02 7.74 9.64
N ALA A 190 -27.18 6.48 9.22
CA ALA A 190 -28.35 6.02 8.48
C ALA A 190 -29.62 6.10 9.35
N ARG A 191 -30.47 7.10 9.09
CA ARG A 191 -31.76 7.25 9.74
C ARG A 191 -32.87 6.52 8.99
N ASP A 192 -32.80 6.50 7.68
CA ASP A 192 -33.79 5.85 6.82
C ASP A 192 -33.39 4.42 6.46
N PRO A 193 -34.35 3.55 6.09
CA PRO A 193 -34.04 2.21 5.61
C PRO A 193 -33.07 2.26 4.43
N LEU A 194 -31.99 1.51 4.51
CA LEU A 194 -30.94 1.43 3.50
C LEU A 194 -30.75 -0.03 3.11
N PHE A 195 -30.55 -0.29 1.83
CA PHE A 195 -30.05 -1.58 1.34
C PHE A 195 -29.13 -1.31 0.16
N ASN A 196 -27.85 -1.64 0.31
CA ASN A 196 -26.86 -1.49 -0.74
C ASN A 196 -26.03 -2.76 -0.85
N VAL A 197 -25.73 -3.17 -2.08
CA VAL A 197 -24.88 -4.31 -2.39
C VAL A 197 -23.92 -3.86 -3.48
N SER A 198 -22.63 -3.92 -3.18
CA SER A 198 -21.54 -3.65 -4.11
C SER A 198 -20.81 -4.95 -4.45
N TYR A 199 -20.40 -5.04 -5.70
CA TYR A 199 -19.49 -6.08 -6.17
C TYR A 199 -18.09 -5.47 -6.24
N VAL A 200 -17.14 -6.09 -5.55
CA VAL A 200 -15.76 -5.64 -5.51
C VAL A 200 -14.88 -6.72 -6.13
N GLN A 201 -14.10 -6.33 -7.13
CA GLN A 201 -13.15 -7.20 -7.80
C GLN A 201 -11.75 -6.62 -7.67
N HIS A 202 -10.86 -7.39 -7.03
CA HIS A 202 -9.44 -7.08 -6.90
C HIS A 202 -8.62 -8.21 -7.54
N GLY A 203 -8.15 -7.99 -8.76
CA GLY A 203 -7.40 -8.99 -9.51
C GLY A 203 -8.24 -10.23 -9.82
N SER A 204 -7.81 -11.39 -9.32
CA SER A 204 -8.54 -12.67 -9.41
C SER A 204 -9.67 -12.80 -8.40
N ASP A 205 -9.66 -11.98 -7.34
CA ASP A 205 -10.57 -12.15 -6.22
C ASP A 205 -11.81 -11.29 -6.42
N ALA A 206 -12.97 -11.92 -6.30
CA ALA A 206 -14.27 -11.28 -6.41
C ALA A 206 -15.06 -11.53 -5.13
N TYR A 207 -15.57 -10.47 -4.52
CA TYR A 207 -16.45 -10.57 -3.35
C TYR A 207 -17.61 -9.58 -3.44
N MET A 208 -18.68 -9.94 -2.75
CA MET A 208 -19.87 -9.11 -2.62
C MET A 208 -19.88 -8.51 -1.22
N GLN A 209 -20.06 -7.20 -1.13
CA GLN A 209 -20.26 -6.48 0.11
C GLN A 209 -21.68 -5.95 0.14
N GLY A 210 -22.40 -6.17 1.24
CA GLY A 210 -23.75 -5.68 1.43
C GLY A 210 -23.90 -4.97 2.76
N CYS A 211 -24.65 -3.87 2.78
CA CYS A 211 -25.04 -3.19 4.00
C CYS A 211 -26.55 -2.92 4.00
N CYS A 212 -27.17 -2.97 5.18
CA CYS A 212 -28.57 -2.63 5.33
C CYS A 212 -28.88 -1.94 6.66
N CYS A 213 -29.84 -1.02 6.63
CA CYS A 213 -30.45 -0.41 7.80
C CYS A 213 -31.95 -0.69 7.75
N VAL A 214 -32.52 -1.22 8.83
CA VAL A 214 -33.94 -1.53 8.94
C VAL A 214 -34.47 -1.05 10.29
N GLN A 215 -35.62 -0.37 10.28
CA GLN A 215 -36.30 0.07 11.49
C GLN A 215 -37.42 -0.89 11.88
N TYR A 216 -37.48 -1.27 13.15
CA TYR A 216 -38.53 -2.12 13.70
C TYR A 216 -39.36 -1.38 14.74
N ARG A 217 -40.69 -1.52 14.68
CA ARG A 217 -41.63 -1.01 15.69
C ARG A 217 -41.79 -2.00 16.86
N ARG A 218 -40.68 -2.46 17.43
CA ARG A 218 -40.64 -3.46 18.51
C ARG A 218 -39.52 -3.09 19.50
N PRO A 219 -39.61 -3.50 20.77
CA PRO A 219 -38.56 -3.21 21.73
C PRO A 219 -37.25 -3.92 21.36
N LEU A 220 -36.10 -3.28 21.65
CA LEU A 220 -34.77 -3.73 21.25
C LEU A 220 -34.51 -5.21 21.58
N HIS A 221 -34.84 -5.65 22.80
CA HIS A 221 -34.61 -7.03 23.24
C HIS A 221 -35.36 -8.05 22.36
N ALA A 222 -36.57 -7.73 21.91
CA ALA A 222 -37.37 -8.63 21.07
C ALA A 222 -36.75 -8.74 19.67
N VAL A 223 -36.29 -7.61 19.12
CA VAL A 223 -35.60 -7.55 17.82
C VAL A 223 -34.28 -8.32 17.88
N VAL A 224 -33.45 -8.08 18.90
CA VAL A 224 -32.17 -8.77 19.10
C VAL A 224 -32.38 -10.27 19.27
N ASN A 225 -33.37 -10.70 20.06
CA ASN A 225 -33.67 -12.12 20.22
C ASN A 225 -34.15 -12.77 18.92
N ALA A 226 -34.97 -12.07 18.14
CA ALA A 226 -35.41 -12.53 16.83
C ALA A 226 -34.23 -12.63 15.85
N ALA A 227 -33.39 -11.60 15.77
CA ALA A 227 -32.19 -11.58 14.92
C ALA A 227 -31.22 -12.70 15.30
N TRP A 228 -30.95 -12.89 16.60
CA TRP A 228 -30.10 -13.98 17.09
C TRP A 228 -30.65 -15.35 16.69
N LYS A 229 -31.94 -15.61 16.88
CA LYS A 229 -32.58 -16.87 16.46
C LYS A 229 -32.53 -17.05 14.94
N ALA A 230 -32.81 -15.99 14.19
CA ALA A 230 -32.79 -16.02 12.73
C ALA A 230 -31.39 -16.32 12.18
N MET A 231 -30.34 -15.68 12.70
CA MET A 231 -28.96 -15.95 12.28
C MET A 231 -28.53 -17.37 12.63
N ASN A 232 -28.82 -17.84 13.85
CA ASN A 232 -28.52 -19.24 14.21
C ASN A 232 -29.22 -20.23 13.27
N HIS A 233 -30.50 -20.01 12.99
CA HIS A 233 -31.26 -20.86 12.07
C HIS A 233 -30.75 -20.74 10.63
N LEU A 234 -30.42 -19.55 10.13
CA LEU A 234 -29.93 -19.35 8.77
C LEU A 234 -28.59 -20.07 8.54
N HIS A 235 -27.68 -19.96 9.50
CA HIS A 235 -26.38 -20.64 9.42
C HIS A 235 -26.49 -22.15 9.62
N ALA A 236 -27.42 -22.65 10.45
CA ALA A 236 -27.63 -24.09 10.65
C ALA A 236 -28.47 -24.74 9.54
N HIS A 237 -29.36 -23.99 8.89
CA HIS A 237 -30.35 -24.48 7.93
C HIS A 237 -30.43 -23.57 6.72
N ALA A 238 -29.33 -23.39 5.99
CA ALA A 238 -29.30 -22.60 4.76
C ALA A 238 -30.18 -23.26 3.66
N LYS A 239 -31.50 -23.05 3.75
CA LYS A 239 -32.54 -23.65 2.90
C LYS A 239 -32.58 -23.10 1.47
N GLY A 240 -31.72 -22.12 1.15
CA GLY A 240 -31.63 -21.49 -0.18
C GLY A 240 -30.55 -22.07 -1.08
N SER A 241 -29.80 -23.08 -0.63
CA SER A 241 -28.74 -23.70 -1.41
C SER A 241 -29.28 -24.89 -2.21
N THR A 242 -28.78 -25.10 -3.43
CA THR A 242 -28.99 -26.32 -4.27
C THR A 242 -28.52 -27.61 -3.57
N HIS A 243 -27.94 -27.48 -2.38
CA HIS A 243 -27.31 -28.49 -1.56
C HIS A 243 -28.13 -28.69 -0.28
N GLN A 244 -28.52 -29.94 0.00
CA GLN A 244 -29.17 -30.27 1.27
C GLN A 244 -28.11 -30.33 2.38
N PRO A 245 -28.33 -29.68 3.54
CA PRO A 245 -27.45 -29.83 4.67
C PRO A 245 -27.52 -31.28 5.16
N ARG A 246 -26.41 -32.01 5.06
CA ARG A 246 -26.28 -33.40 5.52
C ARG A 246 -26.16 -33.46 7.04
N GLN A 247 -25.48 -32.46 7.62
CA GLN A 247 -25.23 -32.39 9.05
C GLN A 247 -25.04 -30.93 9.48
N ALA A 248 -25.73 -30.54 10.55
CA ALA A 248 -25.60 -29.22 11.15
C ALA A 248 -25.47 -29.36 12.67
N TYR A 249 -24.44 -28.75 13.22
CA TYR A 249 -24.15 -28.73 14.65
C TYR A 249 -24.11 -27.30 15.15
N SER A 250 -24.80 -27.04 16.25
CA SER A 250 -24.72 -25.79 16.98
C SER A 250 -24.14 -26.09 18.36
N ILE A 251 -22.93 -25.60 18.61
CA ILE A 251 -22.19 -25.80 19.86
C ILE A 251 -22.25 -24.49 20.63
N GLY A 252 -22.97 -24.48 21.75
CA GLY A 252 -22.97 -23.36 22.68
C GLY A 252 -21.65 -23.30 23.42
N ILE A 253 -20.88 -22.23 23.19
CA ILE A 253 -19.59 -22.01 23.88
C ILE A 253 -19.85 -21.34 25.23
N ASP A 254 -20.69 -20.30 25.24
CA ASP A 254 -21.17 -19.60 26.43
C ASP A 254 -22.56 -19.00 26.17
N GLN A 255 -23.05 -18.12 27.06
CA GLN A 255 -24.37 -17.47 26.94
C GLN A 255 -24.51 -16.52 25.71
N HIS A 256 -23.38 -16.10 25.15
CA HIS A 256 -23.25 -15.04 24.15
C HIS A 256 -22.51 -15.47 22.88
N THR A 257 -21.95 -16.67 22.85
CA THR A 257 -21.06 -17.18 21.79
C THR A 257 -21.50 -18.57 21.38
N VAL A 258 -21.73 -18.76 20.08
CA VAL A 258 -22.13 -20.05 19.50
C VAL A 258 -21.23 -20.34 18.31
N LEU A 259 -20.77 -21.59 18.22
CA LEU A 259 -20.09 -22.11 17.04
C LEU A 259 -21.06 -22.98 16.25
N ILE A 260 -21.28 -22.64 14.99
CA ILE A 260 -22.15 -23.38 14.07
C ILE A 260 -21.27 -24.05 13.03
N ARG A 261 -21.48 -25.35 12.80
CA ARG A 261 -20.80 -26.12 11.76
C ARG A 261 -21.83 -26.80 10.88
N VAL A 262 -21.68 -26.67 9.56
CA VAL A 262 -22.59 -27.30 8.60
C VAL A 262 -21.79 -27.95 7.48
N ALA A 263 -22.17 -29.18 7.15
CA ALA A 263 -21.70 -29.90 5.98
C ALA A 263 -22.87 -30.02 4.98
N PHE A 264 -22.63 -29.55 3.76
CA PHE A 264 -23.52 -29.64 2.62
C PHE A 264 -23.01 -30.70 1.65
N GLN A 265 -23.95 -31.43 1.06
CA GLN A 265 -23.66 -32.34 -0.03
C GLN A 265 -24.37 -31.85 -1.29
N ALA A 266 -23.63 -31.78 -2.40
CA ALA A 266 -24.24 -31.51 -3.70
C ALA A 266 -25.25 -32.58 -4.07
N SER A 267 -26.41 -32.15 -4.56
CA SER A 267 -27.48 -33.03 -5.05
C SER A 267 -27.06 -33.80 -6.31
N THR A 268 -26.06 -33.29 -7.05
CA THR A 268 -25.67 -33.79 -8.38
C THR A 268 -24.19 -34.19 -8.49
N GLY A 269 -23.44 -34.30 -7.39
CA GLY A 269 -22.03 -34.70 -7.43
C GLY A 269 -21.41 -35.04 -6.07
N PRO A 270 -20.14 -35.51 -6.03
CA PRO A 270 -19.45 -35.88 -4.79
C PRO A 270 -18.95 -34.67 -3.99
N THR A 271 -19.19 -33.44 -4.47
CA THR A 271 -18.69 -32.22 -3.83
C THR A 271 -19.33 -32.02 -2.46
N LYS A 272 -18.49 -32.10 -1.43
CA LYS A 272 -18.80 -31.78 -0.05
C LYS A 272 -18.36 -30.34 0.21
N LEU A 273 -19.24 -29.54 0.80
CA LEU A 273 -18.92 -28.18 1.23
C LEU A 273 -19.11 -28.12 2.73
N GLU A 274 -18.07 -27.73 3.46
CA GLU A 274 -18.14 -27.57 4.90
C GLU A 274 -17.89 -26.13 5.29
N SER A 275 -18.67 -25.64 6.25
CA SER A 275 -18.59 -24.27 6.74
C SER A 275 -18.69 -24.27 8.26
N SER A 276 -17.82 -23.50 8.89
CA SER A 276 -17.85 -23.25 10.34
C SER A 276 -17.92 -21.76 10.59
N VAL A 277 -18.84 -21.32 11.43
CA VAL A 277 -19.12 -19.91 11.70
C VAL A 277 -19.24 -19.68 13.21
N ILE A 278 -18.52 -18.69 13.72
CA ILE A 278 -18.65 -18.20 15.08
C ILE A 278 -19.68 -17.07 15.07
N LEU A 279 -20.67 -17.14 15.95
CA LEU A 279 -21.61 -16.05 16.26
C LEU A 279 -21.32 -15.53 17.66
N LYS A 280 -21.26 -14.20 17.83
CA LYS A 280 -21.14 -13.58 19.15
C LYS A 280 -22.03 -12.35 19.29
N LYS A 281 -22.73 -12.25 20.42
CA LYS A 281 -23.53 -11.07 20.80
C LYS A 281 -22.89 -10.34 21.98
N ARG A 282 -22.84 -9.01 21.94
CA ARG A 282 -22.35 -8.17 23.04
C ARG A 282 -23.32 -7.02 23.30
N GLN A 283 -23.80 -6.91 24.53
CA GLN A 283 -24.55 -5.74 24.99
C GLN A 283 -23.54 -4.65 25.35
N LEU A 284 -23.64 -3.47 24.74
CA LEU A 284 -22.77 -2.33 25.04
C LEU A 284 -23.42 -1.36 26.03
N SER A 285 -24.72 -1.14 25.86
CA SER A 285 -25.53 -0.27 26.73
C SER A 285 -26.99 -0.75 26.71
N ALA A 286 -27.88 -0.18 27.52
CA ALA A 286 -29.30 -0.54 27.52
C ALA A 286 -29.99 -0.40 26.16
N SER A 287 -29.46 0.45 25.28
CA SER A 287 -30.01 0.75 23.95
C SER A 287 -29.17 0.21 22.78
N HIS A 288 -28.02 -0.43 23.03
CA HIS A 288 -27.10 -0.86 21.98
C HIS A 288 -26.62 -2.29 22.17
N VAL A 289 -26.85 -3.12 21.14
CA VAL A 289 -26.37 -4.50 21.05
C VAL A 289 -25.66 -4.70 19.73
N ARG A 290 -24.46 -5.26 19.77
CA ARG A 290 -23.74 -5.71 18.58
C ARG A 290 -23.85 -7.22 18.47
N VAL A 291 -24.12 -7.72 17.27
CA VAL A 291 -24.03 -9.14 16.95
C VAL A 291 -23.15 -9.28 15.73
N VAL A 292 -22.14 -10.14 15.83
CA VAL A 292 -21.19 -10.40 14.76
C VAL A 292 -21.15 -11.89 14.46
N PHE A 293 -20.77 -12.21 13.24
CA PHE A 293 -20.43 -13.57 12.87
C PHE A 293 -19.18 -13.61 12.00
N ARG A 294 -18.44 -14.72 12.04
CA ARG A 294 -17.26 -14.92 11.20
C ARG A 294 -17.05 -16.39 10.86
N SER A 295 -16.74 -16.66 9.59
CA SER A 295 -16.32 -17.99 9.16
C SER A 295 -14.90 -18.33 9.65
N ILE A 296 -14.71 -19.61 9.96
CA ILE A 296 -13.42 -20.21 10.29
C ILE A 296 -12.91 -20.92 9.04
N LEU A 297 -11.60 -20.83 8.78
CA LEU A 297 -10.96 -21.47 7.64
C LEU A 297 -10.52 -22.89 7.94
N ASP A 298 -10.08 -23.16 9.17
CA ASP A 298 -9.50 -24.44 9.57
C ASP A 298 -9.79 -24.73 11.05
N ASP A 299 -10.11 -25.97 11.39
CA ASP A 299 -10.36 -26.40 12.78
C ASP A 299 -9.67 -27.74 13.03
N ALA A 300 -8.46 -27.70 13.61
CA ALA A 300 -7.66 -28.89 13.85
C ALA A 300 -8.31 -29.85 14.86
N GLY A 301 -9.19 -29.36 15.74
CA GLY A 301 -9.93 -30.21 16.68
C GLY A 301 -11.00 -31.04 15.99
N HIS A 302 -11.53 -30.53 14.88
CA HIS A 302 -12.54 -31.19 14.09
C HIS A 302 -12.28 -30.89 12.59
N PRO A 303 -11.27 -31.54 11.98
CA PRO A 303 -10.89 -31.25 10.61
C PRO A 303 -12.07 -31.48 9.67
N PHE A 304 -12.08 -30.73 8.57
CA PHE A 304 -13.00 -30.96 7.47
C PHE A 304 -12.56 -32.21 6.71
N ASP A 305 -13.48 -33.11 6.33
CA ASP A 305 -13.15 -34.30 5.52
C ASP A 305 -13.21 -34.00 4.02
#